data_AF-A0A0N4WXT6-F1
#
_entry.id   AF-A0A0N4WXT6-F1
#
_cell.length_a   1.000
_cell.length_b   1.000
_cell.length_c   1.000
_cell.angle_alpha   90.00
_cell.angle_beta   90.00
_cell.angle_gamma   90.00
#
_symmetry.space_group_name_H-M   'P 1'
#
loop_
_entity.id
_entity.type
_entity.pdbx_description
1 polymer ?
#
loop_
_entity_poly.entity_id
_entity_poly.type
_entity_poly.pdbx_seq_one_letter_code
_entity_poly.pdbx_strand_id
1 'polypeptide(L)'
;MKTVLSARWKDKNHHFVVNEKDGKVFIEKEKFPNVLDMIEYYVREQKPVTESTGAVLITPIPKQDWEFKHEWIELGQKLGEGAFGGVYAGILTLDNKKYEVAVKVNKASEVTKKIISEICKEARIMRRYRHPNVVKFFGVAIEHVSFR
;
A
#
# COMPACT_ATOMS: atom_id res chain seq x y z
N MET A 1 -14.30 -1.88 4.94
CA MET A 1 -13.13 -2.60 4.40
C MET A 1 -12.62 -3.54 5.48
N LYS A 2 -12.23 -4.79 5.15
CA LYS A 2 -11.66 -5.73 6.13
C LYS A 2 -10.14 -5.63 6.13
N THR A 3 -9.53 -5.52 7.30
CA THR A 3 -8.07 -5.59 7.46
C THR A 3 -7.60 -7.03 7.30
N VAL A 4 -6.49 -7.25 6.61
CA VAL A 4 -5.90 -8.57 6.38
C VAL A 4 -4.43 -8.55 6.74
N LEU A 5 -4.01 -9.45 7.61
CA LEU A 5 -2.60 -9.74 7.86
C LEU A 5 -2.12 -10.76 6.82
N SER A 6 -1.10 -10.41 6.06
CA SER A 6 -0.50 -11.34 5.08
C SER A 6 0.90 -11.73 5.53
N ALA A 7 1.19 -13.03 5.56
CA ALA A 7 2.50 -13.56 5.93
C ALA A 7 2.96 -14.63 4.94
N ARG A 8 4.25 -14.62 4.60
CA ARG A 8 4.87 -15.70 3.84
C ARG A 8 5.37 -16.76 4.83
N TRP A 9 4.89 -17.99 4.66
CA TRP A 9 5.26 -19.12 5.50
C TRP A 9 5.43 -20.37 4.63
N LYS A 10 6.56 -21.08 4.78
CA LYS A 10 6.88 -22.29 3.98
C LYS A 10 6.64 -22.09 2.46
N ASP A 11 7.16 -20.99 1.92
CA ASP A 11 7.04 -20.56 0.52
C ASP A 11 5.61 -20.32 0.00
N LYS A 12 4.63 -20.20 0.90
CA LYS A 12 3.25 -19.85 0.56
C LYS A 12 2.86 -18.54 1.22
N ASN A 13 2.02 -17.77 0.53
CA ASN A 13 1.40 -16.58 1.11
C ASN A 13 0.12 -17.00 1.81
N HIS A 14 0.02 -16.66 3.10
CA HIS A 14 -1.16 -16.85 3.91
C HIS A 14 -1.80 -15.49 4.19
N HIS A 15 -3.13 -15.43 4.11
CA HIS A 15 -3.92 -14.23 4.33
C HIS A 15 -4.90 -14.46 5.47
N PHE A 16 -4.69 -13.77 6.59
CA PHE A 16 -5.48 -13.88 7.80
C PHE A 16 -6.40 -12.67 7.90
N VAL A 17 -7.71 -12.89 7.89
CA VAL A 17 -8.68 -11.81 8.07
C VAL A 17 -8.66 -11.38 9.53
N VAL A 18 -8.42 -10.09 9.75
CA VAL A 18 -8.50 -9.48 11.08
C VAL A 18 -9.96 -9.10 11.31
N ASN A 19 -10.58 -9.78 12.27
CA ASN A 19 -11.93 -9.52 12.71
C ASN A 19 -11.94 -8.42 13.76
N GLU A 20 -13.05 -7.69 13.85
CA GLU A 20 -13.28 -6.66 14.86
C GLU A 20 -14.63 -6.91 15.55
N LYS A 21 -14.62 -6.94 16.88
CA LYS A 21 -15.84 -7.08 17.70
C LYS A 21 -15.63 -6.42 19.06
N ASP A 22 -16.62 -5.65 19.51
CA ASP A 22 -16.60 -4.94 20.80
C ASP A 22 -15.36 -4.04 20.97
N GLY A 23 -14.93 -3.37 19.89
CA GLY A 23 -13.75 -2.50 19.86
C GLY A 23 -12.41 -3.24 19.97
N LYS A 24 -12.39 -4.56 19.85
CA LYS A 24 -11.18 -5.39 19.87
C LYS A 24 -10.96 -6.10 18.54
N VAL A 25 -9.70 -6.31 18.19
CA VAL A 25 -9.29 -7.02 16.98
C VAL A 25 -8.78 -8.43 17.30
N PHE A 26 -9.02 -9.38 16.40
CA PHE A 26 -8.58 -10.78 16.57
C PHE A 26 -8.56 -11.54 15.24
N ILE A 27 -7.83 -12.65 15.20
CA ILE A 27 -7.83 -13.60 14.06
C ILE A 27 -8.59 -14.88 14.46
N GLU A 28 -8.14 -15.58 15.50
CA GLU A 28 -8.81 -16.76 16.06
C GLU A 28 -9.39 -16.52 17.46
N LYS A 29 -8.56 -16.66 18.51
CA LYS A 29 -9.01 -16.69 19.91
C LYS A 29 -8.67 -15.40 20.66
N GLU A 30 -7.41 -15.01 20.62
CA GLU A 30 -6.88 -13.87 21.37
C GLU A 30 -7.39 -12.54 20.81
N LYS A 31 -7.85 -11.65 21.70
CA LYS A 31 -8.40 -10.33 21.36
C LYS A 31 -7.53 -9.21 21.88
N PHE A 32 -7.28 -8.22 21.03
CA PHE A 32 -6.36 -7.11 21.28
C PHE A 32 -7.05 -5.76 21.13
N PRO A 33 -6.57 -4.70 21.80
CA PRO A 33 -7.14 -3.35 21.66
C PRO A 33 -7.01 -2.79 20.24
N ASN A 34 -5.90 -3.08 19.54
CA ASN A 34 -5.68 -2.64 18.17
C ASN A 34 -4.77 -3.61 17.40
N VAL A 35 -4.60 -3.38 16.10
CA VAL A 35 -3.81 -4.25 15.21
C VAL A 35 -2.33 -4.27 15.59
N LEU A 36 -1.77 -3.15 16.04
CA LEU A 36 -0.36 -3.07 16.42
C LEU A 36 -0.09 -4.00 17.62
N ASP A 37 -0.89 -3.89 18.68
CA ASP A 37 -0.77 -4.74 19.87
C ASP A 37 -0.88 -6.24 19.51
N MET A 38 -1.78 -6.58 18.59
CA MET A 38 -1.92 -7.95 18.08
C MET A 38 -0.65 -8.44 17.37
N ILE A 39 -0.07 -7.61 16.48
CA ILE A 39 1.15 -7.97 15.75
C ILE A 39 2.33 -8.10 16.73
N GLU A 40 2.49 -7.15 17.65
CA GLU A 40 3.54 -7.17 18.66
C GLU A 40 3.46 -8.43 19.53
N TYR A 41 2.26 -8.86 19.92
CA TYR A 41 2.06 -10.12 20.62
C TYR A 41 2.55 -11.32 19.82
N TYR A 42 2.09 -11.52 18.58
CA TYR A 42 2.48 -12.70 17.79
C TYR A 42 3.97 -12.71 17.44
N VAL A 43 4.58 -11.54 17.24
CA VAL A 43 6.03 -11.40 17.02
C VAL A 43 6.79 -11.70 18.31
N ARG A 44 6.36 -11.20 19.48
CA ARG A 44 7.07 -11.40 20.74
C ARG A 44 6.96 -12.83 21.24
N GLU A 45 5.74 -13.38 21.25
CA GLU A 45 5.47 -14.71 21.80
C GLU A 45 5.87 -15.84 20.83
N GLN A 46 6.20 -15.52 19.57
CA GLN A 46 6.54 -16.50 18.52
C GLN A 46 5.48 -17.60 18.37
N LYS A 47 4.22 -17.26 18.63
CA LYS A 47 3.08 -18.17 18.49
C LYS A 47 2.56 -18.19 17.04
N PRO A 48 2.00 -19.32 16.59
CA PRO A 48 1.27 -19.36 15.34
C PRO A 48 0.13 -18.34 15.31
N VAL A 49 -0.01 -17.63 14.18
CA VAL A 49 -1.14 -16.73 13.92
C VAL A 49 -2.47 -17.51 13.90
N THR A 50 -2.42 -18.74 13.38
CA THR A 50 -3.50 -19.73 13.49
C THR A 50 -2.93 -21.12 13.75
N GLU A 51 -3.65 -21.95 14.51
CA GLU A 51 -3.25 -23.34 14.78
C GLU A 51 -3.15 -24.15 13.47
N SER A 52 -4.07 -23.91 12.54
CA SER A 52 -4.17 -24.62 11.25
C SER A 52 -2.98 -24.37 10.31
N THR A 53 -2.43 -23.16 10.31
CA THR A 53 -1.31 -22.81 9.40
C THR A 53 0.05 -23.02 10.05
N GLY A 54 0.12 -22.90 11.38
CA GLY A 54 1.39 -22.89 12.10
C GLY A 54 2.28 -21.69 11.75
N ALA A 55 1.75 -20.66 11.08
CA ALA A 55 2.54 -19.53 10.57
C ALA A 55 2.97 -18.59 11.71
N VAL A 56 4.27 -18.31 11.83
CA VAL A 56 4.81 -17.42 12.86
C VAL A 56 5.31 -16.12 12.23
N LEU A 57 5.06 -15.00 12.88
CA LEU A 57 5.53 -13.69 12.43
C LEU A 57 6.97 -13.46 12.86
N ILE A 58 7.81 -13.05 11.92
CA ILE A 58 9.26 -12.88 12.15
C ILE A 58 9.69 -11.46 11.77
N THR A 59 9.55 -11.12 10.49
CA THR A 59 10.07 -9.85 9.95
C THR A 59 8.93 -9.05 9.32
N PRO A 60 8.66 -7.82 9.81
CA PRO A 60 7.72 -6.93 9.15
C PRO A 60 8.29 -6.45 7.81
N ILE A 61 7.42 -6.30 6.80
CA ILE A 61 7.78 -5.68 5.53
C ILE A 61 7.38 -4.20 5.61
N PRO A 62 8.34 -3.26 5.75
CA PRO A 62 8.02 -1.85 5.84
C PRO A 62 7.52 -1.31 4.50
N LYS A 63 6.71 -0.24 4.56
CA LYS A 63 6.40 0.56 3.39
C LYS A 63 7.69 1.10 2.77
N GLN A 64 7.68 1.21 1.45
CA GLN A 64 8.85 1.67 0.71
C GLN A 64 8.79 3.19 0.51
N ASP A 65 9.93 3.87 0.39
CA ASP A 65 9.99 5.33 0.26
C ASP A 65 9.26 5.88 -0.97
N TRP A 66 8.99 5.03 -1.97
CA TRP A 66 8.24 5.38 -3.19
C TRP A 66 6.72 5.12 -3.06
N GLU A 67 6.25 4.62 -1.93
CA GLU A 67 4.83 4.45 -1.62
C GLU A 67 4.32 5.72 -0.92
N PHE A 68 3.67 6.58 -1.69
CA PHE A 68 3.21 7.88 -1.22
C PHE A 68 1.78 7.83 -0.70
N LYS A 69 1.49 8.72 0.26
CA LYS A 69 0.13 8.98 0.70
C LYS A 69 -0.57 9.97 -0.22
N HIS A 70 -1.90 9.86 -0.34
CA HIS A 70 -2.66 10.76 -1.20
C HIS A 70 -2.56 12.22 -0.72
N GLU A 71 -2.48 12.45 0.59
CA GLU A 71 -2.39 13.78 1.20
C GLU A 71 -1.07 14.51 0.89
N TRP A 72 -0.07 13.79 0.39
CA TRP A 72 1.20 14.39 -0.03
C TRP A 72 1.12 15.00 -1.43
N ILE A 73 0.02 14.78 -2.16
CA ILE A 73 -0.12 15.15 -3.57
C ILE A 73 -1.32 16.07 -3.74
N GLU A 74 -1.07 17.31 -4.14
CA GLU A 74 -2.09 18.25 -4.58
C GLU A 74 -2.24 18.14 -6.10
N LEU A 75 -3.44 17.80 -6.60
CA LEU A 75 -3.72 17.76 -8.03
C LEU A 75 -4.09 19.17 -8.55
N GLY A 76 -3.44 19.56 -9.64
CA GLY A 76 -3.71 20.79 -10.36
C GLY A 76 -4.43 20.55 -11.69
N GLN A 77 -4.16 21.42 -12.67
CA GLN A 77 -4.78 21.36 -13.98
C GLN A 77 -4.39 20.10 -14.77
N LYS A 78 -5.27 19.66 -15.67
CA LYS A 78 -4.99 18.56 -16.59
C LYS A 78 -3.95 19.01 -17.63
N LEU A 79 -2.88 18.23 -17.78
CA LEU A 79 -1.82 18.43 -18.78
C LEU A 79 -2.10 17.67 -20.06
N GLY A 80 -2.76 16.52 -19.97
CA GLY A 80 -3.03 15.68 -21.12
C GLY A 80 -3.84 14.43 -20.78
N GLU A 81 -4.03 13.61 -21.80
CA GLU A 81 -4.74 12.34 -21.69
C GLU A 81 -4.06 11.30 -22.57
N GLY A 82 -3.90 10.09 -22.04
CA GLY A 82 -3.42 8.95 -22.79
C GLY A 82 -4.35 7.75 -22.63
N ALA A 83 -3.95 6.63 -23.23
CA ALA A 83 -4.73 5.38 -23.23
C ALA A 83 -5.07 4.85 -21.82
N PHE A 84 -4.27 5.19 -20.81
CA PHE A 84 -4.40 4.72 -19.43
C PHE A 84 -5.00 5.78 -18.49
N GLY A 85 -5.43 6.94 -18.98
CA GLY A 85 -6.07 7.97 -18.17
C GLY A 85 -5.49 9.36 -18.34
N GLY A 86 -5.81 10.23 -17.38
CA GLY A 86 -5.43 11.65 -17.41
C GLY A 86 -4.07 11.90 -16.77
N VAL A 87 -3.31 12.83 -17.33
CA VAL A 87 -2.10 13.36 -16.71
C VAL A 87 -2.41 14.77 -16.21
N TYR A 88 -2.09 15.04 -14.96
CA TYR A 88 -2.35 16.30 -14.28
C TYR A 88 -1.04 16.90 -13.80
N ALA A 89 -0.95 18.22 -13.77
CA ALA A 89 0.06 18.89 -12.97
C ALA A 89 -0.24 18.61 -11.51
N GLY A 90 0.77 18.56 -10.67
CA GLY A 90 0.58 18.43 -9.23
C GLY A 90 1.76 18.95 -8.45
N ILE A 91 1.51 19.14 -7.15
CA ILE A 91 2.53 19.49 -6.17
C ILE A 91 2.66 18.32 -5.21
N LEU A 92 3.85 17.72 -5.20
CA LEU A 92 4.22 16.70 -4.23
C LEU A 92 4.95 17.37 -3.06
N THR A 93 4.49 17.15 -1.83
CA THR A 93 5.15 17.63 -0.61
C THR A 93 5.85 16.46 0.09
N LEU A 94 7.19 16.46 0.11
CA LEU A 94 8.01 15.50 0.86
C LEU A 94 8.96 16.25 1.79
N ASP A 95 8.97 15.89 3.08
CA ASP A 95 9.84 16.52 4.09
C ASP A 95 9.81 18.05 4.06
N ASN A 96 8.60 18.62 3.99
CA ASN A 96 8.33 20.06 3.86
C ASN A 96 8.89 20.73 2.60
N LYS A 97 9.33 19.96 1.59
CA LYS A 97 9.73 20.45 0.27
C LYS A 97 8.66 20.16 -0.76
N LYS A 98 8.39 21.15 -1.60
CA LYS A 98 7.43 21.05 -2.70
C LYS A 98 8.15 20.73 -4.01
N TYR A 99 7.60 19.78 -4.76
CA TYR A 99 8.08 19.37 -6.07
C TYR A 99 6.93 19.49 -7.07
N GLU A 100 7.16 20.18 -8.18
CA GLU A 100 6.26 20.14 -9.32
C GLU A 100 6.38 18.77 -9.99
N VAL A 101 5.23 18.10 -10.17
CA VAL A 101 5.16 16.74 -10.68
C VAL A 101 4.08 16.59 -11.73
N ALA A 102 4.23 15.61 -12.61
CA ALA A 102 3.15 15.11 -13.44
C ALA A 102 2.53 13.89 -12.75
N VAL A 103 1.22 13.95 -12.48
CA VAL A 103 0.47 12.89 -11.82
C VAL A 103 -0.40 12.17 -12.83
N LYS A 104 -0.09 10.90 -13.09
CA LYS A 104 -0.89 10.03 -13.96
C LYS A 104 -2.00 9.38 -13.13
N VAL A 105 -3.24 9.71 -13.47
CA VAL A 105 -4.44 9.21 -12.77
C VAL A 105 -5.20 8.28 -13.71
N ASN A 106 -5.41 7.03 -13.27
CA ASN A 106 -6.26 6.09 -13.98
C ASN A 106 -7.72 6.52 -13.87
N LYS A 107 -8.44 6.52 -15.00
CA LYS A 107 -9.83 6.99 -15.12
C LYS A 107 -10.91 6.00 -14.68
N ALA A 108 -10.53 4.84 -14.15
CA ALA A 108 -11.51 3.83 -13.81
C ALA A 108 -12.30 4.24 -12.57
N SER A 109 -13.62 4.17 -12.67
CA SER A 109 -14.54 4.32 -11.54
C SER A 109 -14.34 3.24 -10.48
N GLU A 110 -13.80 2.08 -10.88
CA GLU A 110 -13.45 0.98 -9.99
C GLU A 110 -12.00 0.55 -10.18
N VAL A 111 -11.28 0.42 -9.06
CA VAL A 111 -9.91 -0.08 -9.04
C VAL A 111 -9.92 -1.60 -9.18
N THR A 112 -9.69 -2.10 -10.40
CA THR A 112 -9.59 -3.54 -10.66
C THR A 112 -8.19 -4.08 -10.37
N LYS A 113 -8.07 -5.40 -10.11
CA LYS A 113 -6.77 -6.08 -9.98
C LYS A 113 -5.86 -5.87 -11.20
N LYS A 114 -6.45 -5.75 -12.39
CA LYS A 114 -5.71 -5.50 -13.64
C LYS A 114 -5.07 -4.12 -13.62
N ILE A 115 -5.83 -3.09 -13.24
CA ILE A 115 -5.34 -1.70 -13.14
C ILE A 115 -4.22 -1.61 -12.10
N ILE A 116 -4.40 -2.21 -10.92
CA ILE A 116 -3.33 -2.27 -9.90
C ILE A 116 -2.08 -2.94 -10.47
N SER A 117 -2.24 -4.06 -11.19
CA SER A 117 -1.11 -4.75 -11.81
C SER A 117 -0.36 -3.89 -12.83
N GLU A 118 -1.08 -3.13 -13.66
CA GLU A 118 -0.49 -2.22 -14.66
C GLU A 118 0.26 -1.07 -13.99
N ILE A 119 -0.33 -0.41 -12.99
CA ILE A 119 0.33 0.63 -12.18
C ILE A 119 1.61 0.08 -11.55
N CYS A 120 1.52 -1.08 -10.88
CA CYS A 120 2.67 -1.70 -10.23
C CYS A 120 3.75 -2.11 -11.23
N LYS A 121 3.39 -2.56 -12.44
CA LYS A 121 4.35 -2.90 -13.50
C LYS A 121 5.12 -1.66 -13.98
N GLU A 122 4.41 -0.57 -14.24
CA GLU A 122 5.01 0.70 -14.67
C GLU A 122 5.95 1.24 -13.59
N ALA A 123 5.48 1.33 -12.35
CA ALA A 123 6.28 1.76 -11.19
C ALA A 123 7.52 0.89 -11.00
N ARG A 124 7.40 -0.44 -11.16
CA ARG A 124 8.51 -1.39 -11.00
C ARG A 124 9.64 -1.16 -12.00
N ILE A 125 9.32 -0.77 -13.22
CA ILE A 125 10.28 -0.45 -14.27
C ILE A 125 10.87 0.93 -14.01
N MET A 126 10.01 1.93 -13.83
CA MET A 126 10.40 3.33 -13.71
C MET A 126 11.30 3.61 -12.50
N ARG A 127 11.08 2.93 -11.36
CA ARG A 127 11.93 3.10 -10.16
C ARG A 127 13.39 2.69 -10.34
N ARG A 128 13.72 1.95 -11.40
CA ARG A 128 15.10 1.52 -11.68
C ARG A 128 15.90 2.52 -12.49
N TYR A 129 15.23 3.48 -13.15
CA TYR A 129 15.89 4.41 -14.05
C TYR A 129 16.25 5.71 -13.36
N ARG A 130 17.51 6.12 -13.53
CA ARG A 130 18.04 7.41 -13.09
C ARG A 130 19.00 7.93 -14.14
N HIS A 131 18.48 8.71 -15.09
CA HIS A 131 19.23 9.21 -16.23
C HIS A 131 18.69 10.58 -16.67
N PRO A 132 19.52 11.54 -17.11
CA PRO A 132 19.07 12.87 -17.52
C PRO A 132 18.04 12.88 -18.67
N ASN A 133 18.04 11.84 -19.52
CA ASN A 133 17.10 11.70 -20.64
C ASN A 133 15.92 10.75 -20.37
N VAL A 134 15.72 10.32 -19.13
CA VAL A 134 14.59 9.47 -18.73
C VAL A 134 13.80 10.21 -17.65
N VAL A 135 12.48 10.23 -17.78
CA VAL A 135 11.60 10.87 -16.79
C VAL A 135 11.85 10.28 -15.41
N LYS A 136 12.17 11.14 -14.45
CA LYS A 136 12.42 10.73 -13.07
C LYS A 136 11.11 10.29 -12.43
N PHE A 137 11.11 9.07 -11.92
CA PHE A 137 10.05 8.55 -11.09
C PHE A 137 10.20 9.02 -9.65
N PHE A 138 9.10 9.49 -9.05
CA PHE A 138 9.07 9.89 -7.64
C PHE A 138 8.42 8.80 -6.77
N GLY A 139 7.20 8.36 -7.11
CA GLY A 139 6.47 7.38 -6.32
C GLY A 139 5.09 7.06 -6.88
N VAL A 140 4.33 6.24 -6.15
CA VAL A 140 2.93 5.94 -6.42
C VAL A 140 2.09 6.12 -5.16
N ALA A 141 0.91 6.70 -5.30
CA ALA A 141 -0.14 6.64 -4.29
C ALA A 141 -1.19 5.59 -4.70
N ILE A 142 -1.31 4.52 -3.90
CA ILE A 142 -2.20 3.36 -4.15
C ILE A 142 -3.12 3.11 -2.93
N GLU A 143 -3.08 4.00 -1.93
CA GLU A 143 -3.90 3.82 -0.74
C GLU A 143 -5.38 4.07 -1.06
N HIS A 144 -6.23 3.09 -0.77
CA HIS A 144 -7.67 3.30 -0.83
C HIS A 144 -8.07 4.23 0.33
N VAL A 145 -8.22 5.52 0.06
CA VAL A 145 -8.81 6.47 1.01
C VAL A 145 -10.29 6.11 1.15
N SER A 146 -10.65 5.50 2.28
CA SER A 146 -12.06 5.39 2.66
C SER A 146 -12.46 6.77 3.18
N PHE A 147 -13.24 7.53 2.42
CA PHE A 147 -13.93 8.69 2.97
C PHE A 147 -14.80 8.18 4.12
N ARG A 148 -14.43 8.54 5.35
CA ARG A 148 -15.29 8.39 6.52
C ARG A 148 -16.22 9.60 6.59
#